data_AF-A0A4R5M0H0-F1
#
_entry.id   AF-A0A4R5M0H0-F1
#
_cell.length_a   1.000
_cell.length_b   1.000
_cell.length_c   1.000
_cell.angle_alpha   90.00
_cell.angle_beta   90.00
_cell.angle_gamma   90.00
#
_symmetry.space_group_name_H-M   'P 1'
#
loop_
_entity.id
_entity.type
_entity.pdbx_description
1 polymer ?
#
loop_
_entity_poly.entity_id
_entity_poly.type
_entity_poly.pdbx_seq_one_letter_code
_entity_poly.pdbx_strand_id
1 'polypeptide(L)'
;MLAPEISELFHCPTLRKGVRIEETTDGLSIIYGYQSCDISISAEARSSVRALIESMKIGNETLDQLRGRHPSVASSIDGLLGELDRLGLVTESSFEWPAGTLSGPEFNAHLRDLTVRAMQARCTSKLFSMMKDGSLTREMLIGYALEYYYIVRAAPGLIAPALSQADSRKNQQTIQRFLVSELDHDRMLAESLEAAGIDTSGGKLDSLLPLPSTFALCAALGVYAKQHLLSFQSILFLFEIPSVSFNEALASCCAKVGLPAEFAKPLLAHASINDALDHEDVTADLLAERSAICREEQLIVEKNLVLAIETMAQQEEEIIGYYGKPNAVIPRIFQ
;
A
#
# COMPACT_ATOMS: atom_id res chain seq x y z
N MET A 1 29.77 -11.85 21.19
CA MET A 1 28.32 -11.85 21.44
C MET A 1 27.94 -13.30 21.70
N LEU A 2 27.38 -13.61 22.87
CA LEU A 2 26.91 -14.97 23.16
C LEU A 2 25.66 -15.23 22.30
N ALA A 3 25.47 -16.45 21.81
CA ALA A 3 24.22 -16.82 21.16
C ALA A 3 23.10 -16.78 22.21
N PRO A 4 21.91 -16.25 21.87
CA PRO A 4 20.77 -16.23 22.79
C PRO A 4 20.38 -17.66 23.19
N GLU A 5 19.93 -17.84 24.43
CA GLU A 5 19.42 -19.13 24.90
C GLU A 5 18.05 -19.43 24.27
N ILE A 6 17.67 -20.71 24.15
CA ILE A 6 16.37 -21.10 23.55
C ILE A 6 15.18 -20.53 24.34
N SER A 7 15.32 -20.41 25.65
CA SER A 7 14.39 -19.74 26.55
C SER A 7 14.21 -18.25 26.26
N GLU A 8 15.19 -17.61 25.61
CA GLU A 8 15.10 -16.22 25.15
C GLU A 8 14.48 -16.12 23.75
N LEU A 9 14.48 -17.22 22.98
CA LEU A 9 13.95 -17.28 21.61
C LEU A 9 12.47 -17.68 21.57
N PHE A 10 12.03 -18.58 22.45
CA PHE A 10 10.67 -19.09 22.47
C PHE A 10 10.08 -19.12 23.88
N HIS A 11 8.87 -18.60 24.02
CA HIS A 11 8.03 -18.77 25.18
C HIS A 11 7.13 -20.00 25.05
N CYS A 12 6.36 -20.10 23.95
CA CYS A 12 5.40 -21.17 23.66
C CYS A 12 5.63 -21.76 22.24
N PRO A 13 6.73 -22.51 22.03
CA PRO A 13 7.12 -22.93 20.68
C PRO A 13 6.08 -23.82 19.99
N THR A 14 5.93 -23.63 18.69
CA THR A 14 5.07 -24.43 17.82
C THR A 14 5.67 -24.65 16.44
N LEU A 15 5.31 -25.74 15.79
CA LEU A 15 5.72 -25.98 14.41
C LEU A 15 5.05 -24.98 13.46
N ARG A 16 5.80 -24.47 12.49
CA ARG A 16 5.26 -23.55 11.50
C ARG A 16 4.10 -24.18 10.72
N LYS A 17 3.12 -23.35 10.38
CA LYS A 17 2.00 -23.77 9.54
C LYS A 17 2.52 -24.32 8.20
N GLY A 18 2.10 -25.54 7.85
CA GLY A 18 2.53 -26.24 6.63
C GLY A 18 3.66 -27.25 6.86
N VAL A 19 4.23 -27.33 8.06
CA VAL A 19 5.11 -28.42 8.46
C VAL A 19 4.32 -29.74 8.48
N ARG A 20 4.86 -30.77 7.82
CA ARG A 20 4.35 -32.14 7.80
C ARG A 20 5.31 -33.04 8.55
N ILE A 21 4.78 -34.09 9.16
CA ILE A 21 5.56 -35.09 9.91
C ILE A 21 5.28 -36.43 9.27
N GLU A 22 6.34 -37.13 8.89
CA GLU A 22 6.29 -38.47 8.32
C GLU A 22 7.13 -39.43 9.19
N GLU A 23 6.65 -40.64 9.41
CA GLU A 23 7.44 -41.65 10.11
C GLU A 23 8.45 -42.30 9.18
N THR A 24 9.65 -42.52 9.68
CA THR A 24 10.71 -43.24 8.97
C THR A 24 11.10 -44.49 9.77
N THR A 25 11.90 -45.38 9.16
CA THR A 25 12.42 -46.58 9.85
C THR A 25 13.20 -46.21 11.11
N ASP A 26 13.93 -45.10 11.08
CA ASP A 26 14.90 -44.71 12.10
C ASP A 26 14.43 -43.52 12.97
N GLY A 27 13.22 -43.00 12.74
CA GLY A 27 12.64 -41.92 13.54
C GLY A 27 11.52 -41.15 12.85
N LEU A 28 11.67 -39.83 12.74
CA LEU A 28 10.67 -38.91 12.17
C LEU A 28 11.32 -38.00 11.13
N SER A 29 10.62 -37.76 10.02
CA SER A 29 10.95 -36.71 9.06
C SER A 29 10.02 -35.53 9.22
N ILE A 30 10.57 -34.34 9.40
CA ILE A 30 9.84 -33.07 9.49
C ILE A 30 10.05 -32.32 8.19
N ILE A 31 8.98 -32.08 7.44
CA ILE A 31 9.03 -31.59 6.06
C ILE A 31 8.35 -30.23 5.97
N TYR A 32 9.02 -29.24 5.39
CA TYR A 32 8.49 -27.89 5.15
C TYR A 32 8.87 -27.40 3.75
N GLY A 33 7.88 -27.33 2.86
CA GLY A 33 8.13 -27.01 1.45
C GLY A 33 9.05 -28.04 0.78
N TYR A 34 10.23 -27.60 0.34
CA TYR A 34 11.28 -28.43 -0.26
C TYR A 34 12.38 -28.85 0.73
N GLN A 35 12.24 -28.49 2.01
CA GLN A 35 13.20 -28.81 3.05
C GLN A 35 12.66 -29.97 3.89
N SER A 36 13.56 -30.84 4.36
CA SER A 36 13.26 -31.90 5.32
C SER A 36 14.35 -31.97 6.39
N CYS A 37 13.95 -32.39 7.59
CA CYS A 37 14.81 -32.66 8.72
C CYS A 37 14.47 -34.05 9.26
N ASP A 38 15.42 -34.97 9.20
CA ASP A 38 15.26 -36.31 9.76
C ASP A 38 15.82 -36.35 11.18
N ILE A 39 14.95 -36.65 12.14
CA ILE A 39 15.29 -36.86 13.53
C ILE A 39 15.46 -38.36 13.73
N SER A 40 16.70 -38.79 13.99
CA SER A 40 16.99 -40.17 14.40
C SER A 40 16.59 -40.37 15.85
N ILE A 41 15.74 -41.37 16.12
CA ILE A 41 15.16 -41.60 17.45
C ILE A 41 15.28 -43.08 17.80
N SER A 42 15.81 -43.38 18.99
CA SER A 42 15.87 -44.76 19.49
C SER A 42 14.45 -45.34 19.67
N ALA A 43 14.33 -46.67 19.65
CA ALA A 43 13.04 -47.33 19.78
C ALA A 43 12.32 -46.96 21.09
N GLU A 44 13.08 -46.77 22.17
CA GLU A 44 12.58 -46.45 23.51
C GLU A 44 12.05 -45.02 23.61
N ALA A 45 12.64 -44.08 22.87
CA ALA A 45 12.27 -42.66 22.90
C ALA A 45 11.20 -42.27 21.87
N ARG A 46 10.89 -43.16 20.91
CA ARG A 46 10.04 -42.87 19.75
C ARG A 46 8.66 -42.35 20.12
N SER A 47 7.99 -42.99 21.08
CA SER A 47 6.65 -42.57 21.52
C SER A 47 6.67 -41.20 22.22
N SER A 48 7.68 -40.93 23.05
CA SER A 48 7.83 -39.67 23.75
C SER A 48 8.17 -38.51 22.81
N VAL A 49 9.08 -38.71 21.86
CA VAL A 49 9.43 -37.67 20.87
C VAL A 49 8.22 -37.38 19.97
N ARG A 50 7.48 -38.40 19.53
CA ARG A 50 6.26 -38.20 18.74
C ARG A 50 5.22 -37.39 19.51
N ALA A 51 5.00 -37.69 20.79
CA ALA A 51 4.08 -36.95 21.63
C ALA A 51 4.51 -35.48 21.80
N LEU A 52 5.81 -35.22 21.98
CA LEU A 52 6.36 -33.86 22.03
C LEU A 52 6.10 -33.10 20.73
N ILE A 53 6.38 -33.71 19.59
CA ILE A 53 6.17 -33.10 18.26
C ILE A 53 4.67 -32.78 18.02
N GLU A 54 3.76 -33.66 18.45
CA GLU A 54 2.32 -33.38 18.38
C GLU A 54 1.91 -32.24 19.34
N SER A 55 2.46 -32.17 20.55
CA SER A 55 2.25 -31.02 21.45
C SER A 55 2.70 -29.72 20.79
N MET A 56 3.89 -29.70 20.18
CA MET A 56 4.39 -28.54 19.45
C MET A 56 3.53 -28.20 18.23
N LYS A 57 2.89 -29.18 17.58
CA LYS A 57 1.99 -28.92 16.45
C LYS A 57 0.69 -28.22 16.87
N ILE A 58 0.18 -28.51 18.07
CA ILE A 58 -0.99 -27.84 18.63
C ILE A 58 -0.65 -26.38 18.99
N GLY A 59 0.56 -26.16 19.52
CA GLY A 59 0.95 -24.89 20.12
C GLY A 59 0.24 -24.67 21.47
N ASN A 60 0.49 -23.54 22.13
CA ASN A 60 -0.14 -23.10 23.39
C ASN A 60 0.47 -23.63 24.70
N GLU A 61 1.64 -24.28 24.65
CA GLU A 61 2.36 -24.70 25.85
C GLU A 61 3.67 -23.93 26.00
N THR A 62 3.94 -23.43 27.20
CA THR A 62 5.23 -22.82 27.50
C THR A 62 6.35 -23.87 27.49
N LEU A 63 7.61 -23.46 27.35
CA LEU A 63 8.75 -24.37 27.46
C LEU A 63 8.74 -25.21 28.75
N ASP A 64 8.39 -24.59 29.88
CA ASP A 64 8.32 -25.30 31.16
C ASP A 64 7.17 -26.30 31.21
N GLN A 65 6.03 -25.98 30.58
CA GLN A 65 4.91 -26.91 30.43
C GLN A 65 5.27 -28.09 29.53
N LEU A 66 5.97 -27.84 28.40
CA LEU A 66 6.45 -28.90 27.51
C LEU A 66 7.43 -29.84 28.22
N ARG A 67 8.40 -29.29 28.96
CA ARG A 67 9.36 -30.07 29.77
C ARG A 67 8.64 -30.89 30.84
N GLY A 68 7.64 -30.31 31.52
CA GLY A 68 6.85 -30.99 32.53
C GLY A 68 5.96 -32.11 31.98
N ARG A 69 5.38 -31.92 30.79
CA ARG A 69 4.52 -32.92 30.12
C ARG A 69 5.33 -34.05 29.51
N HIS A 70 6.56 -33.78 29.06
CA HIS A 70 7.43 -34.73 28.38
C HIS A 70 8.74 -34.97 29.15
N PRO A 71 8.69 -35.49 30.40
CA PRO A 71 9.85 -35.57 31.28
C PRO A 71 10.96 -36.50 30.77
N SER A 72 10.62 -37.53 29.98
CA SER A 72 11.58 -38.47 29.39
C SER A 72 12.49 -37.85 28.33
N VAL A 73 12.09 -36.72 27.75
CA VAL A 73 12.84 -36.02 26.70
C VAL A 73 13.15 -34.56 27.06
N ALA A 74 12.84 -34.13 28.29
CA ALA A 74 12.93 -32.73 28.72
C ALA A 74 14.34 -32.11 28.53
N SER A 75 15.41 -32.88 28.78
CA SER A 75 16.79 -32.42 28.59
C SER A 75 17.19 -32.22 27.13
N SER A 76 16.43 -32.79 26.18
CA SER A 76 16.69 -32.70 24.74
C SER A 76 15.84 -31.64 24.05
N ILE A 77 14.85 -31.06 24.73
CA ILE A 77 13.91 -30.09 24.13
C ILE A 77 14.65 -28.87 23.57
N ASP A 78 15.59 -28.31 24.33
CA ASP A 78 16.29 -27.09 23.92
C ASP A 78 17.17 -27.33 22.68
N GLY A 79 17.90 -28.45 22.66
CA GLY A 79 18.71 -28.84 21.51
C GLY A 79 17.86 -29.11 20.27
N LEU A 80 16.72 -29.77 20.44
CA LEU A 80 15.77 -30.00 19.35
C LEU A 80 15.20 -28.69 18.81
N LEU A 81 14.76 -27.78 19.70
CA LEU A 81 14.24 -26.47 19.30
C LEU A 81 15.28 -25.63 18.59
N GLY A 82 16.55 -25.66 19.03
CA GLY A 82 17.63 -24.95 18.36
C GLY A 82 17.86 -25.44 16.93
N GLU A 83 17.81 -26.75 16.70
CA GLU A 83 17.92 -27.29 15.34
C GLU A 83 16.68 -27.00 14.50
N LEU A 84 15.48 -27.10 15.07
CA LEU A 84 14.24 -26.76 14.36
C LEU A 84 14.19 -25.27 14.02
N ASP A 85 14.67 -24.38 14.88
CA ASP A 85 14.74 -22.93 14.63
C ASP A 85 15.77 -22.59 13.57
N ARG A 86 16.97 -23.21 13.65
CA ARG A 86 18.01 -23.08 12.63
C ARG A 86 17.51 -23.46 11.23
N LEU A 87 16.58 -24.42 11.15
CA LEU A 87 15.93 -24.85 9.91
C LEU A 87 14.62 -24.10 9.60
N GLY A 88 14.22 -23.14 10.44
CA GLY A 88 13.00 -22.37 10.26
C GLY A 88 11.72 -23.20 10.39
N LEU A 89 11.74 -24.32 11.11
CA LEU A 89 10.62 -25.26 11.27
C LEU A 89 9.73 -24.94 12.47
N VAL A 90 10.25 -24.19 13.45
CA VAL A 90 9.52 -23.76 14.65
C VAL A 90 9.29 -22.24 14.61
N THR A 91 8.25 -21.81 15.30
CA THR A 91 7.85 -20.42 15.55
C THR A 91 7.19 -20.34 16.92
N GLU A 92 6.85 -19.15 17.38
CA GLU A 92 6.05 -18.95 18.58
C GLU A 92 4.54 -19.16 18.28
N SER A 93 3.81 -19.81 19.19
CA SER A 93 2.36 -19.99 19.04
C SER A 93 1.55 -18.77 19.43
N SER A 94 2.08 -17.97 20.36
CA SER A 94 1.45 -16.75 20.84
C SER A 94 2.50 -15.69 21.13
N PHE A 95 2.43 -14.57 20.42
CA PHE A 95 3.16 -13.37 20.78
C PHE A 95 2.22 -12.40 21.48
N GLU A 96 2.70 -11.77 22.55
CA GLU A 96 2.07 -10.52 22.99
C GLU A 96 2.34 -9.45 21.93
N TRP A 97 1.26 -8.91 21.37
CA TRP A 97 1.36 -7.82 20.43
C TRP A 97 1.90 -6.58 21.16
N PRO A 98 2.96 -5.92 20.64
CA PRO A 98 3.41 -4.67 21.21
C PRO A 98 2.25 -3.69 21.33
N ALA A 99 2.14 -3.00 22.47
CA ALA A 99 1.02 -2.09 22.70
C ALA A 99 0.93 -1.04 21.57
N GLY A 100 -0.29 -0.84 21.05
CA GLY A 100 -0.55 0.15 20.00
C GLY A 100 -0.21 -0.31 18.58
N THR A 101 0.07 -1.60 18.33
CA THR A 101 0.12 -2.13 16.97
C THR A 101 -1.26 -2.23 16.34
N LEU A 102 -1.34 -2.00 15.03
CA LEU A 102 -2.53 -2.24 14.22
C LEU A 102 -2.20 -3.25 13.12
N SER A 103 -3.15 -4.09 12.75
CA SER A 103 -3.08 -4.82 11.49
C SER A 103 -3.25 -3.86 10.31
N GLY A 104 -2.85 -4.29 9.11
CA GLY A 104 -3.02 -3.48 7.90
C GLY A 104 -4.46 -3.06 7.62
N PRO A 105 -5.48 -3.94 7.74
CA PRO A 105 -6.88 -3.55 7.61
C PRO A 105 -7.35 -2.51 8.66
N GLU A 106 -6.97 -2.69 9.93
CA GLU A 106 -7.28 -1.72 10.99
C GLU A 106 -6.61 -0.37 10.72
N PHE A 107 -5.37 -0.40 10.26
CA PHE A 107 -4.64 0.80 9.92
C PHE A 107 -5.22 1.51 8.69
N ASN A 108 -5.65 0.78 7.67
CA ASN A 108 -6.36 1.35 6.51
C ASN A 108 -7.63 2.10 6.95
N ALA A 109 -8.45 1.48 7.82
CA ALA A 109 -9.65 2.12 8.37
C ALA A 109 -9.32 3.39 9.17
N HIS A 110 -8.26 3.34 9.98
CA HIS A 110 -7.76 4.50 10.72
C HIS A 110 -7.28 5.63 9.81
N LEU A 111 -6.55 5.33 8.74
CA LEU A 111 -6.10 6.32 7.77
C LEU A 111 -7.27 6.99 7.04
N ARG A 112 -8.32 6.23 6.70
CA ARG A 112 -9.54 6.76 6.09
C ARG A 112 -10.27 7.74 7.03
N ASP A 113 -10.41 7.39 8.30
CA ASP A 113 -10.95 8.31 9.32
C ASP A 113 -10.08 9.57 9.49
N LEU A 114 -8.76 9.39 9.56
CA LEU A 114 -7.81 10.49 9.66
C LEU A 114 -7.92 11.44 8.46
N THR A 115 -8.07 10.92 7.24
CA THR A 115 -8.29 11.75 6.04
C THR A 115 -9.53 12.60 6.17
N VAL A 116 -10.67 12.01 6.56
CA VAL A 116 -11.92 12.76 6.76
C VAL A 116 -11.72 13.88 7.78
N ARG A 117 -11.09 13.58 8.93
CA ARG A 117 -10.82 14.59 9.96
C ARG A 117 -9.85 15.68 9.50
N ALA A 118 -8.78 15.31 8.79
CA ALA A 118 -7.79 16.25 8.29
C ALA A 118 -8.41 17.20 7.24
N MET A 119 -9.20 16.66 6.30
CA MET A 119 -9.92 17.46 5.31
C MET A 119 -10.92 18.42 5.97
N GLN A 120 -11.70 17.95 6.95
CA GLN A 120 -12.66 18.79 7.67
C GLN A 120 -11.99 19.91 8.48
N ALA A 121 -10.85 19.62 9.12
CA ALA A 121 -10.19 20.58 10.00
C ALA A 121 -9.34 21.61 9.26
N ARG A 122 -8.76 21.25 8.11
CA ARG A 122 -7.66 22.03 7.50
C ARG A 122 -7.80 22.27 6.00
N CYS A 123 -8.58 21.47 5.28
CA CYS A 123 -8.49 21.37 3.83
C CYS A 123 -9.85 21.11 3.18
N THR A 124 -10.78 22.06 3.28
CA THR A 124 -11.99 22.01 2.46
C THR A 124 -11.63 22.24 0.99
N SER A 125 -11.99 21.30 0.11
CA SER A 125 -11.71 21.41 -1.33
C SER A 125 -12.35 22.69 -1.91
N LYS A 126 -11.51 23.70 -2.15
CA LYS A 126 -11.93 24.99 -2.70
C LYS A 126 -12.35 24.82 -4.15
N LEU A 127 -11.68 23.94 -4.88
CA LEU A 127 -12.05 23.58 -6.24
C LEU A 127 -13.48 23.02 -6.27
N PHE A 128 -13.80 22.06 -5.38
CA PHE A 128 -15.13 21.47 -5.33
C PHE A 128 -16.21 22.46 -4.89
N SER A 129 -15.91 23.33 -3.91
CA SER A 129 -16.81 24.42 -3.53
C SER A 129 -17.14 25.33 -4.73
N MET A 130 -16.12 25.73 -5.49
CA MET A 130 -16.29 26.56 -6.68
C MET A 130 -16.99 25.83 -7.85
N MET A 131 -16.85 24.50 -7.95
CA MET A 131 -17.65 23.71 -8.90
C MET A 131 -19.15 23.77 -8.54
N LYS A 132 -19.49 23.68 -7.25
CA LYS A 132 -20.88 23.69 -6.78
C LYS A 132 -21.56 25.05 -6.96
N ASP A 133 -20.86 26.14 -6.65
CA ASP A 133 -21.40 27.49 -6.79
C ASP A 133 -21.34 28.01 -8.24
N GLY A 134 -20.55 27.35 -9.10
CA GLY A 134 -20.41 27.69 -10.52
C GLY A 134 -19.47 28.87 -10.78
N SER A 135 -18.56 29.17 -9.85
CA SER A 135 -17.59 30.26 -9.97
C SER A 135 -16.29 29.88 -10.70
N LEU A 136 -16.08 28.60 -11.03
CA LEU A 136 -14.93 28.19 -11.86
C LEU A 136 -15.05 28.71 -13.29
N THR A 137 -13.92 29.19 -13.81
CA THR A 137 -13.78 29.60 -15.20
C THR A 137 -13.37 28.43 -16.09
N ARG A 138 -13.51 28.62 -17.41
CA ARG A 138 -13.03 27.67 -18.42
C ARG A 138 -11.54 27.39 -18.25
N GLU A 139 -10.74 28.42 -18.02
CA GLU A 139 -9.29 28.34 -17.87
C GLU A 139 -8.89 27.55 -16.62
N MET A 140 -9.60 27.74 -15.50
CA MET A 140 -9.38 26.97 -14.28
C MET A 140 -9.66 25.47 -14.47
N LEU A 141 -10.73 25.13 -15.20
CA LEU A 141 -11.08 23.72 -15.50
C LEU A 141 -10.06 23.06 -16.43
N ILE A 142 -9.56 23.77 -17.44
CA ILE A 142 -8.46 23.30 -18.28
C ILE A 142 -7.18 23.14 -17.46
N GLY A 143 -6.90 24.09 -16.57
CA GLY A 143 -5.79 24.02 -15.62
C GLY A 143 -5.84 22.78 -14.73
N TYR A 144 -7.01 22.47 -14.17
CA TYR A 144 -7.22 21.24 -13.41
C TYR A 144 -6.91 19.98 -14.25
N ALA A 145 -7.43 19.91 -15.49
CA ALA A 145 -7.15 18.78 -16.39
C ALA A 145 -5.65 18.66 -16.74
N LEU A 146 -4.94 19.77 -16.91
CA LEU A 146 -3.49 19.78 -17.18
C LEU A 146 -2.68 19.25 -16.00
N GLU A 147 -2.98 19.70 -14.78
CA GLU A 147 -2.29 19.21 -13.58
C GLU A 147 -2.61 17.73 -13.30
N TYR A 148 -3.85 17.31 -13.56
CA TYR A 148 -4.23 15.91 -13.41
C TYR A 148 -3.54 15.01 -14.45
N TYR A 149 -3.49 15.44 -15.72
CA TYR A 149 -2.70 14.78 -16.77
C TYR A 149 -1.25 14.57 -16.33
N TYR A 150 -0.63 15.57 -15.69
CA TYR A 150 0.76 15.44 -15.23
C TYR A 150 0.94 14.34 -14.18
N ILE A 151 0.04 14.26 -13.19
CA ILE A 151 0.07 13.22 -12.16
C ILE A 151 -0.06 11.84 -12.79
N VAL A 152 -1.05 11.65 -13.68
CA VAL A 152 -1.31 10.36 -14.34
C VAL A 152 -0.14 9.96 -15.24
N ARG A 153 0.41 10.90 -16.01
CA ARG A 153 1.62 10.65 -16.82
C ARG A 153 2.83 10.26 -15.98
N ALA A 154 2.98 10.84 -14.78
CA ALA A 154 4.06 10.49 -13.88
C ALA A 154 3.85 9.12 -13.20
N ALA A 155 2.60 8.67 -13.04
CA ALA A 155 2.23 7.52 -12.21
C ALA A 155 3.07 6.26 -12.47
N PRO A 156 3.30 5.79 -13.72
CA PRO A 156 4.14 4.61 -13.94
C PRO A 156 5.57 4.76 -13.39
N GLY A 157 6.17 5.95 -13.57
CA GLY A 157 7.50 6.28 -13.05
C GLY A 157 7.53 6.45 -11.52
N LEU A 158 6.42 6.84 -10.91
CA LEU A 158 6.26 6.95 -9.46
C LEU A 158 6.03 5.58 -8.79
N ILE A 159 5.32 4.67 -9.46
CA ILE A 159 4.98 3.33 -8.95
C ILE A 159 6.17 2.37 -9.10
N ALA A 160 6.88 2.41 -10.23
CA ALA A 160 7.94 1.43 -10.53
C ALA A 160 9.00 1.26 -9.43
N PRO A 161 9.49 2.29 -8.72
CA PRO A 161 10.43 2.13 -7.61
C PRO A 161 9.92 1.22 -6.49
N ALA A 162 8.61 1.19 -6.23
CA ALA A 162 8.01 0.39 -5.18
C ALA A 162 8.16 -1.13 -5.42
N LEU A 163 8.32 -1.57 -6.68
CA LEU A 163 8.57 -2.98 -7.01
C LEU A 163 9.86 -3.51 -6.39
N SER A 164 10.87 -2.65 -6.24
CA SER A 164 12.16 -3.01 -5.62
C SER A 164 12.08 -3.09 -4.10
N GLN A 165 11.03 -2.53 -3.50
CA GLN A 165 10.84 -2.44 -2.05
C GLN A 165 9.80 -3.45 -1.53
N ALA A 166 9.13 -4.20 -2.41
CA ALA A 166 8.03 -5.08 -2.04
C ALA A 166 8.44 -6.07 -0.94
N ASP A 167 7.64 -6.10 0.13
CA ASP A 167 7.84 -6.89 1.34
C ASP A 167 7.33 -8.34 1.23
N SER A 168 6.51 -8.63 0.22
CA SER A 168 6.02 -9.97 -0.08
C SER A 168 5.88 -10.20 -1.59
N ARG A 169 5.88 -11.46 -2.02
CA ARG A 169 5.63 -11.83 -3.43
C ARG A 169 4.25 -11.37 -3.89
N LYS A 170 3.24 -11.43 -3.01
CA LYS A 170 1.90 -10.96 -3.35
C LYS A 170 1.88 -9.45 -3.50
N ASN A 171 2.49 -8.70 -2.59
CA ASN A 171 2.61 -7.24 -2.71
C ASN A 171 3.36 -6.85 -3.98
N GLN A 172 4.44 -7.56 -4.32
CA GLN A 172 5.13 -7.37 -5.60
C GLN A 172 4.19 -7.57 -6.80
N GLN A 173 3.38 -8.64 -6.80
CA GLN A 173 2.40 -8.90 -7.86
C GLN A 173 1.29 -7.85 -7.90
N THR A 174 0.81 -7.37 -6.75
CA THR A 174 -0.20 -6.32 -6.66
C THR A 174 0.35 -5.00 -7.22
N ILE A 175 1.56 -4.59 -6.82
CA ILE A 175 2.24 -3.41 -7.38
C ILE A 175 2.47 -3.59 -8.89
N GLN A 176 2.83 -4.78 -9.36
CA GLN A 176 3.03 -5.05 -10.78
C GLN A 176 1.72 -4.90 -11.57
N ARG A 177 0.60 -5.45 -11.06
CA ARG A 177 -0.70 -5.28 -11.71
C ARG A 177 -1.12 -3.81 -11.75
N PHE A 178 -0.93 -3.10 -10.64
CA PHE A 178 -1.22 -1.67 -10.56
C PHE A 178 -0.36 -0.84 -11.52
N LEU A 179 0.94 -1.12 -11.61
CA LEU A 179 1.81 -0.47 -12.59
C LEU A 179 1.32 -0.69 -14.03
N VAL A 180 0.93 -1.92 -14.36
CA VAL A 180 0.45 -2.26 -15.70
C VAL A 180 -0.90 -1.59 -15.99
N SER A 181 -1.79 -1.46 -15.00
CA SER A 181 -3.06 -0.76 -15.19
C SER A 181 -2.86 0.73 -15.48
N GLU A 182 -1.86 1.38 -14.87
CA GLU A 182 -1.61 2.81 -15.09
C GLU A 182 -0.87 3.15 -16.40
N LEU A 183 -0.44 2.15 -17.19
CA LEU A 183 0.20 2.40 -18.47
C LEU A 183 -0.81 2.99 -19.47
N ASP A 184 -0.37 4.01 -20.21
CA ASP A 184 -1.15 4.71 -21.26
C ASP A 184 -2.41 5.47 -20.77
N HIS A 185 -2.70 5.50 -19.46
CA HIS A 185 -3.80 6.30 -18.90
C HIS A 185 -3.65 7.81 -19.18
N ASP A 186 -2.42 8.28 -19.35
CA ASP A 186 -2.14 9.67 -19.72
C ASP A 186 -2.69 10.02 -21.10
N ARG A 187 -2.69 9.08 -22.05
CA ARG A 187 -3.26 9.28 -23.40
C ARG A 187 -4.75 9.56 -23.34
N MET A 188 -5.46 8.92 -22.43
CA MET A 188 -6.88 9.20 -22.19
C MET A 188 -7.10 10.64 -21.73
N LEU A 189 -6.29 11.12 -20.78
CA LEU A 189 -6.38 12.50 -20.32
C LEU A 189 -5.90 13.53 -21.35
N ALA A 190 -5.04 13.14 -22.29
CA ALA A 190 -4.67 13.99 -23.42
C ALA A 190 -5.87 14.30 -24.34
N GLU A 191 -6.81 13.36 -24.52
CA GLU A 191 -8.03 13.57 -25.31
C GLU A 191 -8.89 14.71 -24.72
N SER A 192 -8.96 14.81 -23.38
CA SER A 192 -9.61 15.94 -22.70
C SER A 192 -8.96 17.26 -23.10
N LEU A 193 -7.62 17.33 -23.09
CA LEU A 193 -6.89 18.54 -23.42
C LEU A 193 -7.07 18.94 -24.90
N GLU A 194 -7.06 17.97 -25.82
CA GLU A 194 -7.35 18.17 -27.24
C GLU A 194 -8.74 18.78 -27.45
N ALA A 195 -9.75 18.26 -26.75
CA ALA A 195 -11.11 18.77 -26.82
C ALA A 195 -11.22 20.23 -26.31
N ALA A 196 -10.33 20.66 -25.42
CA ALA A 196 -10.20 22.06 -25.00
C ALA A 196 -9.41 22.94 -25.98
N GLY A 197 -8.89 22.39 -27.08
CA GLY A 197 -8.09 23.09 -28.08
C GLY A 197 -6.61 23.17 -27.74
N ILE A 198 -6.11 22.36 -26.79
CA ILE A 198 -4.68 22.25 -26.49
C ILE A 198 -4.06 21.30 -27.51
N ASP A 199 -3.00 21.75 -28.18
CA ASP A 199 -2.26 20.90 -29.11
C ASP A 199 -1.36 19.92 -28.35
N THR A 200 -1.77 18.67 -28.36
CA THR A 200 -1.09 17.52 -27.74
C THR A 200 -0.15 16.79 -28.71
N SER A 201 -0.18 17.16 -30.00
CA SER A 201 0.55 16.46 -31.05
C SER A 201 2.06 16.72 -30.98
N GLY A 202 2.85 15.81 -31.58
CA GLY A 202 4.29 16.01 -31.77
C GLY A 202 5.10 16.12 -30.47
N GLY A 203 4.65 15.51 -29.37
CA GLY A 203 5.37 15.51 -28.09
C GLY A 203 5.30 16.84 -27.34
N LYS A 204 4.40 17.76 -27.70
CA LYS A 204 4.28 19.06 -27.01
C LYS A 204 3.98 18.93 -25.52
N LEU A 205 3.23 17.89 -25.13
CA LEU A 205 2.98 17.60 -23.72
C LEU A 205 4.25 17.14 -22.97
N ASP A 206 5.30 16.72 -23.68
CA ASP A 206 6.58 16.36 -23.05
C ASP A 206 7.30 17.55 -22.44
N SER A 207 7.02 18.76 -22.92
CA SER A 207 7.61 20.03 -22.47
C SER A 207 6.81 20.74 -21.36
N LEU A 208 5.75 20.10 -20.85
CA LEU A 208 4.92 20.68 -19.79
C LEU A 208 5.69 20.88 -18.49
N LEU A 209 5.45 22.03 -17.86
CA LEU A 209 5.89 22.33 -16.50
C LEU A 209 4.67 22.32 -15.57
N PRO A 210 4.59 21.36 -14.63
CA PRO A 210 3.50 21.30 -13.65
C PRO A 210 3.58 22.47 -12.67
N LEU A 211 2.47 22.78 -12.01
CA LEU A 211 2.49 23.69 -10.85
C LEU A 211 3.44 23.18 -9.76
N PRO A 212 4.09 24.07 -8.99
CA PRO A 212 4.98 23.67 -7.89
C PRO A 212 4.34 22.66 -6.95
N SER A 213 3.07 22.84 -6.61
CA SER A 213 2.28 21.91 -5.79
C SER A 213 2.09 20.54 -6.45
N THR A 214 1.75 20.48 -7.74
CA THR A 214 1.66 19.23 -8.52
C THR A 214 3.00 18.50 -8.58
N PHE A 215 4.10 19.23 -8.80
CA PHE A 215 5.45 18.66 -8.74
C PHE A 215 5.77 18.12 -7.35
N ALA A 216 5.42 18.86 -6.29
CA ALA A 216 5.65 18.45 -4.90
C ALA A 216 4.90 17.15 -4.55
N LEU A 217 3.65 16.99 -5.01
CA LEU A 217 2.91 15.74 -4.87
C LEU A 217 3.62 14.57 -5.55
N CYS A 218 4.01 14.75 -6.82
CA CYS A 218 4.73 13.71 -7.56
C CYS A 218 6.07 13.35 -6.89
N ALA A 219 6.82 14.36 -6.45
CA ALA A 219 8.08 14.17 -5.77
C ALA A 219 7.91 13.43 -4.44
N ALA A 220 6.90 13.78 -3.64
CA ALA A 220 6.59 13.09 -2.39
C ALA A 220 6.23 11.61 -2.64
N LEU A 221 5.35 11.33 -3.61
CA LEU A 221 5.00 9.97 -4.01
C LEU A 221 6.23 9.16 -4.43
N GLY A 222 7.10 9.74 -5.27
CA GLY A 222 8.32 9.08 -5.71
C GLY A 222 9.32 8.81 -4.57
N VAL A 223 9.43 9.73 -3.60
CA VAL A 223 10.23 9.52 -2.38
C VAL A 223 9.66 8.39 -1.55
N TYR A 224 8.34 8.37 -1.32
CA TYR A 224 7.71 7.30 -0.55
C TYR A 224 7.86 5.94 -1.24
N ALA A 225 7.63 5.86 -2.56
CA ALA A 225 7.78 4.63 -3.32
C ALA A 225 9.19 4.03 -3.21
N LYS A 226 10.20 4.91 -3.14
CA LYS A 226 11.61 4.51 -3.08
C LYS A 226 12.13 4.26 -1.67
N GLN A 227 11.65 4.98 -0.67
CA GLN A 227 12.27 5.05 0.66
C GLN A 227 11.36 4.60 1.81
N HIS A 228 10.04 4.60 1.62
CA HIS A 228 9.09 4.27 2.67
C HIS A 228 7.82 3.62 2.08
N LEU A 229 7.95 2.35 1.67
CA LEU A 229 6.91 1.62 0.96
C LEU A 229 5.56 1.66 1.68
N LEU A 230 5.54 1.55 3.02
CA LEU A 230 4.28 1.62 3.76
C LEU A 230 3.57 2.96 3.56
N SER A 231 4.29 4.09 3.55
CA SER A 231 3.65 5.39 3.24
C SER A 231 3.17 5.46 1.81
N PHE A 232 3.92 4.90 0.86
CA PHE A 232 3.48 4.85 -0.52
C PHE A 232 2.16 4.08 -0.64
N GLN A 233 2.12 2.83 -0.17
CA GLN A 233 0.93 1.98 -0.16
C GLN A 233 -0.26 2.66 0.53
N SER A 234 -0.02 3.26 1.69
CA SER A 234 -1.06 3.84 2.54
C SER A 234 -1.69 5.13 2.03
N ILE A 235 -1.16 5.80 1.01
CA ILE A 235 -1.72 7.06 0.50
C ILE A 235 -2.30 6.98 -0.91
N LEU A 236 -2.17 5.84 -1.60
CA LEU A 236 -2.65 5.71 -2.99
C LEU A 236 -4.16 5.96 -3.08
N PHE A 237 -4.94 5.59 -2.07
CA PHE A 237 -6.39 5.82 -2.04
C PHE A 237 -6.79 7.29 -2.16
N LEU A 238 -5.90 8.24 -1.85
CA LEU A 238 -6.16 9.68 -2.06
C LEU A 238 -6.29 10.04 -3.55
N PHE A 239 -5.73 9.21 -4.43
CA PHE A 239 -5.66 9.42 -5.89
C PHE A 239 -6.64 8.51 -6.65
N GLU A 240 -7.17 7.47 -5.99
CA GLU A 240 -7.88 6.39 -6.68
C GLU A 240 -9.29 6.79 -7.14
N ILE A 241 -10.12 7.53 -6.39
CA ILE A 241 -11.49 7.85 -6.87
C ILE A 241 -12.02 9.20 -6.33
N PRO A 242 -12.31 10.20 -7.18
CA PRO A 242 -13.13 11.34 -6.79
C PRO A 242 -14.59 10.91 -6.57
N SER A 243 -15.27 11.48 -5.55
CA SER A 243 -16.66 11.11 -5.24
C SER A 243 -17.61 11.30 -6.43
N VAL A 244 -18.69 10.51 -6.51
CA VAL A 244 -19.77 10.68 -7.52
C VAL A 244 -20.23 12.14 -7.60
N SER A 245 -20.41 12.78 -6.43
CA SER A 245 -20.82 14.19 -6.35
C SER A 245 -19.81 15.18 -6.93
N PHE A 246 -18.51 14.85 -6.91
CA PHE A 246 -17.46 15.64 -7.55
C PHE A 246 -17.55 15.50 -9.07
N ASN A 247 -17.68 14.27 -9.56
CA ASN A 247 -17.79 13.97 -10.99
C ASN A 247 -19.02 14.64 -11.63
N GLU A 248 -20.17 14.59 -10.97
CA GLU A 248 -21.38 15.28 -11.41
C GLU A 248 -21.19 16.81 -11.45
N ALA A 249 -20.55 17.38 -10.42
CA ALA A 249 -20.27 18.81 -10.35
C ALA A 249 -19.28 19.26 -11.45
N LEU A 250 -18.23 18.48 -11.70
CA LEU A 250 -17.26 18.72 -12.76
C LEU A 250 -17.93 18.74 -14.13
N ALA A 251 -18.72 17.72 -14.46
CA ALA A 251 -19.45 17.63 -15.73
C ALA A 251 -20.39 18.84 -15.93
N SER A 252 -21.15 19.21 -14.89
CA SER A 252 -22.06 20.35 -14.90
C SER A 252 -21.31 21.67 -15.11
N CYS A 253 -20.18 21.87 -14.42
CA CYS A 253 -19.37 23.08 -14.56
C CYS A 253 -18.77 23.20 -15.97
N CYS A 254 -18.19 22.12 -16.51
CA CYS A 254 -17.66 22.09 -17.88
C CYS A 254 -18.70 22.53 -18.91
N ALA A 255 -19.93 22.01 -18.81
CA ALA A 255 -21.01 22.39 -19.71
C ALA A 255 -21.39 23.88 -19.58
N LYS A 256 -21.47 24.41 -18.35
CA LYS A 256 -21.83 25.82 -18.09
C LYS A 256 -20.82 26.80 -18.68
N VAL A 257 -19.52 26.48 -18.64
CA VAL A 257 -18.45 27.34 -19.19
C VAL A 257 -18.20 27.11 -20.69
N GLY A 258 -19.01 26.29 -21.35
CA GLY A 258 -18.92 26.03 -22.78
C GLY A 258 -17.78 25.10 -23.20
N LEU A 259 -17.27 24.24 -22.30
CA LEU A 259 -16.38 23.15 -22.69
C LEU A 259 -17.19 22.03 -23.36
N PRO A 260 -16.67 21.41 -24.43
CA PRO A 260 -17.36 20.31 -25.10
C PRO A 260 -17.48 19.09 -24.16
N ALA A 261 -18.49 18.25 -24.37
CA ALA A 261 -18.66 17.03 -23.58
C ALA A 261 -17.43 16.11 -23.63
N GLU A 262 -16.73 16.08 -24.77
CA GLU A 262 -15.49 15.32 -24.95
C GLU A 262 -14.33 15.83 -24.08
N PHE A 263 -14.40 17.04 -23.51
CA PHE A 263 -13.45 17.49 -22.50
C PHE A 263 -13.63 16.72 -21.18
N ALA A 264 -14.86 16.62 -20.67
CA ALA A 264 -15.12 16.02 -19.37
C ALA A 264 -15.09 14.48 -19.42
N LYS A 265 -15.48 13.88 -20.55
CA LYS A 265 -15.67 12.44 -20.67
C LYS A 265 -14.43 11.59 -20.32
N PRO A 266 -13.21 11.89 -20.81
CA PRO A 266 -12.03 11.10 -20.42
C PRO A 266 -11.64 11.27 -18.94
N LEU A 267 -11.80 12.47 -18.37
CA LEU A 267 -11.60 12.72 -16.93
C LEU A 267 -12.52 11.83 -16.07
N LEU A 268 -13.79 11.74 -16.47
CA LEU A 268 -14.79 10.92 -15.79
C LEU A 268 -14.55 9.42 -16.03
N ALA A 269 -14.13 9.04 -17.25
CA ALA A 269 -13.82 7.66 -17.59
C ALA A 269 -12.63 7.15 -16.76
N HIS A 270 -11.58 7.94 -16.59
CA HIS A 270 -10.45 7.57 -15.72
C HIS A 270 -10.91 7.35 -14.27
N ALA A 271 -11.82 8.18 -13.76
CA ALA A 271 -12.42 7.97 -12.44
C ALA A 271 -13.29 6.71 -12.35
N SER A 272 -13.86 6.23 -13.46
CA SER A 272 -14.72 5.03 -13.53
C SER A 272 -14.00 3.75 -13.95
N ILE A 273 -12.81 3.83 -14.57
CA ILE A 273 -12.00 2.67 -14.95
C ILE A 273 -11.52 1.91 -13.72
N ASN A 274 -11.35 2.61 -12.60
CA ASN A 274 -11.06 2.03 -11.30
C ASN A 274 -12.20 1.13 -10.76
N ASP A 275 -13.45 1.33 -11.21
CA ASP A 275 -14.58 0.46 -10.87
C ASP A 275 -14.67 -0.79 -11.79
N ALA A 276 -14.07 -0.75 -12.99
CA ALA A 276 -14.22 -1.79 -14.02
C ALA A 276 -13.07 -2.81 -14.07
N LEU A 277 -11.90 -2.49 -13.51
CA LEU A 277 -10.69 -3.33 -13.53
C LEU A 277 -10.47 -4.17 -12.26
N ASP A 278 -11.46 -4.29 -11.36
CA ASP A 278 -11.36 -5.09 -10.12
C ASP A 278 -10.22 -4.61 -9.19
N HIS A 279 -9.95 -3.30 -9.21
CA HIS A 279 -8.99 -2.59 -8.35
C HIS A 279 -9.72 -1.59 -7.44
N GLU A 280 -10.88 -1.99 -6.88
CA GLU A 280 -11.77 -1.10 -6.11
C GLU A 280 -11.04 -0.39 -4.94
N ASP A 281 -9.95 -0.96 -4.44
CA ASP A 281 -9.10 -0.38 -3.39
C ASP A 281 -7.69 -1.01 -3.37
N VAL A 282 -6.79 -0.57 -4.25
CA VAL A 282 -5.43 -1.15 -4.29
C VAL A 282 -4.67 -0.88 -2.98
N THR A 283 -5.00 0.20 -2.28
CA THR A 283 -4.48 0.46 -0.93
C THR A 283 -4.88 -0.64 0.05
N ALA A 284 -6.15 -1.04 0.10
CA ALA A 284 -6.59 -2.14 0.95
C ALA A 284 -5.89 -3.46 0.61
N ASP A 285 -5.74 -3.78 -0.68
CA ASP A 285 -5.06 -5.00 -1.13
C ASP A 285 -3.60 -5.05 -0.69
N LEU A 286 -2.89 -3.93 -0.79
CA LEU A 286 -1.48 -3.80 -0.39
C LEU A 286 -1.29 -3.90 1.13
N LEU A 287 -2.28 -3.45 1.90
CA LEU A 287 -2.24 -3.50 3.37
C LEU A 287 -2.80 -4.81 3.94
N ALA A 288 -3.61 -5.57 3.20
CA ALA A 288 -4.33 -6.74 3.72
C ALA A 288 -3.45 -7.82 4.36
N GLU A 289 -2.18 -7.97 3.92
CA GLU A 289 -1.27 -8.98 4.46
C GLU A 289 -0.38 -8.50 5.60
N ARG A 290 -0.43 -7.21 5.94
CA ARG A 290 0.36 -6.67 7.04
C ARG A 290 -0.26 -7.11 8.36
N SER A 291 0.40 -8.04 9.03
CA SER A 291 -0.03 -8.55 10.33
C SER A 291 0.13 -7.51 11.43
N ALA A 292 1.21 -6.72 11.39
CA ALA A 292 1.58 -5.75 12.40
C ALA A 292 2.12 -4.46 11.78
N ILE A 293 1.69 -3.32 12.29
CA ILE A 293 2.27 -2.01 12.02
C ILE A 293 2.47 -1.33 13.37
N CYS A 294 3.72 -1.03 13.74
CA CYS A 294 4.03 -0.46 15.04
C CYS A 294 3.66 1.03 15.11
N ARG A 295 3.55 1.58 16.34
CA ARG A 295 3.13 2.97 16.52
C ARG A 295 4.05 3.98 15.84
N GLU A 296 5.35 3.70 15.77
CA GLU A 296 6.33 4.58 15.11
C GLU A 296 6.10 4.64 13.60
N GLU A 297 5.88 3.50 12.96
CA GLU A 297 5.53 3.40 11.54
C GLU A 297 4.19 4.09 11.25
N GLN A 298 3.18 3.86 12.10
CA GLN A 298 1.89 4.54 11.99
C GLN A 298 2.07 6.06 12.01
N LEU A 299 2.84 6.59 12.96
CA LEU A 299 3.10 8.03 13.09
C LEU A 299 3.78 8.63 11.85
N ILE A 300 4.71 7.91 11.23
CA ILE A 300 5.37 8.37 9.99
C ILE A 300 4.35 8.45 8.85
N VAL A 301 3.55 7.40 8.68
CA VAL A 301 2.52 7.36 7.64
C VAL A 301 1.44 8.41 7.86
N GLU A 302 0.97 8.60 9.10
CA GLU A 302 0.00 9.65 9.47
C GLU A 302 0.50 11.04 9.08
N LYS A 303 1.78 11.34 9.35
CA LYS A 303 2.40 12.62 8.96
C LYS A 303 2.46 12.78 7.44
N ASN A 304 2.89 11.73 6.73
CA ASN A 304 3.00 11.74 5.27
C ASN A 304 1.62 11.86 4.61
N LEU A 305 0.59 11.23 5.18
CA LEU A 305 -0.81 11.36 4.75
C LEU A 305 -1.30 12.79 4.91
N VAL A 306 -1.14 13.38 6.09
CA VAL A 306 -1.57 14.77 6.35
C VAL A 306 -0.83 15.75 5.43
N LEU A 307 0.48 15.54 5.22
CA LEU A 307 1.26 16.36 4.29
C LEU A 307 0.75 16.23 2.85
N ALA A 308 0.38 15.02 2.40
CA ALA A 308 -0.21 14.82 1.09
C ALA A 308 -1.54 15.57 0.95
N ILE A 309 -2.43 15.48 1.95
CA ILE A 309 -3.72 16.20 1.97
C ILE A 309 -3.50 17.72 1.92
N GLU A 310 -2.59 18.25 2.74
CA GLU A 310 -2.25 19.68 2.77
C GLU A 310 -1.67 20.12 1.41
N THR A 311 -0.86 19.28 0.76
CA THR A 311 -0.29 19.57 -0.55
C THR A 311 -1.34 19.51 -1.67
N MET A 312 -2.31 18.59 -1.60
CA MET A 312 -3.45 18.53 -2.53
C MET A 312 -4.34 19.78 -2.39
N ALA A 313 -4.58 20.26 -1.17
CA ALA A 313 -5.31 21.51 -0.95
C ALA A 313 -4.54 22.71 -1.54
N GLN A 314 -3.23 22.77 -1.32
CA GLN A 314 -2.36 23.79 -1.93
C GLN A 314 -2.39 23.71 -3.47
N GLN A 315 -2.48 22.50 -4.03
CA GLN A 315 -2.59 22.29 -5.47
C GLN A 315 -3.87 22.90 -6.02
N GLU A 316 -5.02 22.68 -5.37
CA GLU A 316 -6.27 23.32 -5.77
C GLU A 316 -6.16 24.86 -5.72
N GLU A 317 -5.56 25.40 -4.66
CA GLU A 317 -5.36 26.84 -4.54
C GLU A 317 -4.45 27.41 -5.63
N GLU A 318 -3.37 26.72 -5.98
CA GLU A 318 -2.47 27.12 -7.06
C GLU A 318 -3.14 27.01 -8.42
N ILE A 319 -3.95 25.97 -8.67
CA ILE A 319 -4.74 25.84 -9.90
C ILE A 319 -5.66 27.05 -10.05
N ILE A 320 -6.46 27.34 -9.02
CA ILE A 320 -7.40 28.47 -9.02
C ILE A 320 -6.63 29.80 -9.17
N GLY A 321 -5.55 29.97 -8.40
CA GLY A 321 -4.79 31.22 -8.34
C GLY A 321 -3.99 31.51 -9.60
N TYR A 322 -3.42 30.49 -10.25
CA TYR A 322 -2.65 30.65 -11.48
C TYR A 322 -3.56 30.73 -12.70
N TYR A 323 -4.41 29.72 -12.93
CA TYR A 323 -5.23 29.62 -14.15
C TYR A 323 -6.44 30.57 -14.13
N GLY A 324 -6.80 31.12 -12.97
CA GLY A 324 -7.80 32.19 -12.87
C GLY A 324 -7.35 33.57 -13.35
N LYS A 325 -6.06 33.74 -13.70
CA LYS A 325 -5.54 35.03 -14.18
C LYS A 325 -5.89 35.24 -15.66
N PRO A 326 -6.31 36.46 -16.09
CA PRO A 326 -6.71 36.72 -17.48
C PRO A 326 -5.65 36.40 -18.55
N ASN A 327 -4.37 36.42 -18.19
CA ASN A 327 -3.24 36.16 -19.09
C ASN A 327 -2.43 34.95 -18.63
N ALA A 328 -3.05 33.98 -17.96
CA ALA A 328 -2.39 32.74 -17.60
C ALA A 328 -1.89 32.03 -18.87
N VAL A 329 -0.63 31.59 -18.87
CA VAL A 329 -0.08 30.79 -19.97
C VAL A 329 -0.59 29.36 -19.83
N ILE A 330 -1.34 28.90 -20.83
CA ILE A 330 -1.97 27.57 -20.89
C ILE A 330 -1.68 26.96 -22.29
N PRO A 331 -0.95 25.83 -22.38
CA PRO A 331 -0.27 25.14 -21.30
C PRO A 331 1.02 25.84 -20.84
N ARG A 332 1.49 25.53 -19.62
CA ARG A 332 2.77 26.01 -19.10
C ARG A 332 3.92 25.23 -19.75
N ILE A 333 4.51 25.79 -20.80
CA ILE A 333 5.63 25.20 -21.54
C ILE A 333 6.90 26.02 -21.35
N PHE A 334 8.05 25.35 -21.25
CA PHE A 334 9.36 26.00 -21.32
C PHE A 334 9.79 26.10 -22.79
N GLN A 335 10.09 27.31 -23.27
CA GLN A 335 10.63 27.55 -24.62
C GLN A 335 12.15 27.67 -24.58
#